data_AF-G3P1Z6-F1
#
_entry.id   AF-G3P1Z6-F1
#
_cell.length_a   1.000
_cell.length_b   1.000
_cell.length_c   1.000
_cell.angle_alpha   90.00
_cell.angle_beta   90.00
_cell.angle_gamma   90.00
#
_symmetry.space_group_name_H-M   'P 1'
#
loop_
_entity.id
_entity.type
_entity.pdbx_description
1 polymer ?
#
loop_
_entity_poly.entity_id
_entity_poly.type
_entity_poly.pdbx_seq_one_letter_code
_entity_poly.pdbx_strand_id
1 'polypeptide(L)'
;MNFDGQHGQTSQLRVNWLLERAFVVVEERKDNPQAGAVCPSLSHLKLITPHQLNTMNTSVPPFANNTPFCYSINSPPFSYQPSIASAYFSAIFTTLGVTSNLIAFVVLVKSFRRTNSRSRSFLIFLGSLVVTDTMGLLVTGSIVISFHVTHFNWRQLDPKCHFCNFMGISMVFYGLCPLLLGAAMATERFMGINRPFARSTKIPKSRTVCMVSMVWLIAGSIALLPLTGFGSYHMQMPGSWCFFNISSKGNDLAFSLLFSLVGLMSISVSFLLNTVSVVTLIKVCCGQDRTQRSREHEVEMMVQLILIMVIASICWCPLLVFIAQTVLSGGPLETKLLLLWLRFASFNQILDPWVYILFRRAVLKRIYPRFNWSRRSIMTMYPSFSDTLRRLTRSSLGSTPEPNEAAEAQK
;
A
#
# COMPACT_ATOMS: atom_id res chain seq x y z
N MET A 1 27.65 12.67 -38.13
CA MET A 1 27.45 11.61 -37.12
C MET A 1 26.75 12.26 -35.93
N ASN A 2 25.45 12.01 -35.78
CA ASN A 2 24.71 12.25 -34.54
C ASN A 2 23.42 11.43 -34.61
N PHE A 3 23.35 10.31 -33.90
CA PHE A 3 22.14 9.59 -33.53
C PHE A 3 22.52 8.62 -32.40
N ASP A 4 21.97 8.85 -31.21
CA ASP A 4 21.08 7.90 -30.52
C ASP A 4 21.05 8.17 -29.01
N GLY A 5 19.93 8.77 -28.59
CA GLY A 5 19.66 9.12 -27.19
C GLY A 5 18.16 9.20 -26.91
N GLN A 6 17.35 8.27 -27.43
CA GLN A 6 15.89 8.28 -27.22
C GLN A 6 15.21 6.90 -27.05
N HIS A 7 15.96 5.81 -26.82
CA HIS A 7 15.36 4.45 -26.76
C HIS A 7 15.02 3.90 -25.35
N GLY A 8 15.29 4.63 -24.27
CA GLY A 8 15.06 4.13 -22.90
C GLY A 8 13.69 4.43 -22.28
N GLN A 9 12.98 5.46 -22.74
CA GLN A 9 11.75 5.95 -22.09
C GLN A 9 10.47 5.51 -22.81
N THR A 10 10.58 5.18 -24.10
CA THR A 10 9.49 4.68 -24.94
C THR A 10 9.17 3.19 -24.71
N SER A 11 10.13 2.42 -24.18
CA SER A 11 9.99 0.98 -23.92
C SER A 11 9.16 0.68 -22.66
N GLN A 12 9.27 1.50 -21.61
CA GLN A 12 8.53 1.29 -20.35
C GLN A 12 7.06 1.77 -20.45
N LEU A 13 6.81 2.84 -21.20
CA LEU A 13 5.47 3.26 -21.61
C LEU A 13 4.83 2.24 -22.56
N ARG A 14 5.59 1.62 -23.48
CA ARG A 14 5.08 0.54 -24.34
C ARG A 14 4.69 -0.70 -23.57
N VAL A 15 5.42 -1.10 -22.52
CA VAL A 15 5.08 -2.29 -21.72
C VAL A 15 3.82 -2.05 -20.90
N ASN A 16 3.65 -0.87 -20.29
CA ASN A 16 2.41 -0.51 -19.59
C ASN A 16 1.21 -0.42 -20.56
N TRP A 17 1.41 0.15 -21.76
CA TRP A 17 0.38 0.24 -22.80
C TRP A 17 0.02 -1.12 -23.42
N LEU A 18 1.00 -2.01 -23.58
CA LEU A 18 0.78 -3.39 -24.05
C LEU A 18 0.09 -4.26 -22.99
N LEU A 19 0.36 -4.03 -21.70
CA LEU A 19 -0.36 -4.71 -20.61
C LEU A 19 -1.80 -4.19 -20.45
N GLU A 20 -2.04 -2.89 -20.61
CA GLU A 20 -3.40 -2.33 -20.67
C GLU A 20 -4.20 -2.90 -21.85
N ARG A 21 -3.63 -2.94 -23.06
CA ARG A 21 -4.33 -3.49 -24.23
C ARG A 21 -4.49 -5.02 -24.19
N ALA A 22 -3.50 -5.76 -23.71
CA ALA A 22 -3.61 -7.22 -23.61
C ALA A 22 -4.71 -7.63 -22.62
N PHE A 23 -4.95 -6.84 -21.56
CA PHE A 23 -6.01 -7.13 -20.60
C PHE A 23 -7.40 -6.72 -21.11
N VAL A 24 -7.52 -5.59 -21.81
CA VAL A 24 -8.79 -5.16 -22.46
C VAL A 24 -9.24 -6.16 -23.53
N VAL A 25 -8.30 -6.71 -24.32
CA VAL A 25 -8.62 -7.68 -25.39
C VAL A 25 -9.02 -9.07 -24.83
N VAL A 26 -8.52 -9.46 -23.65
CA VAL A 26 -8.93 -10.72 -23.00
C VAL A 26 -10.33 -10.61 -22.38
N GLU A 27 -10.72 -9.42 -21.91
CA GLU A 27 -12.06 -9.18 -21.34
C GLU A 27 -13.13 -9.03 -22.44
N GLU A 28 -12.85 -8.31 -23.54
CA GLU A 28 -13.78 -8.18 -24.68
C GLU A 28 -14.13 -9.53 -25.33
N ARG A 29 -13.16 -10.47 -25.36
CA ARG A 29 -13.37 -11.80 -25.95
C ARG A 29 -14.23 -12.72 -25.08
N LYS A 30 -14.45 -12.37 -23.81
CA LYS A 30 -15.29 -13.13 -22.88
C LYS A 30 -16.76 -12.67 -22.89
N ASP A 31 -17.02 -11.44 -23.34
CA ASP A 31 -18.35 -10.83 -23.33
C ASP A 31 -19.13 -10.95 -24.66
N ASN A 32 -18.56 -11.54 -25.73
CA ASN A 32 -19.32 -11.79 -26.97
C ASN A 32 -18.80 -12.97 -27.83
N PRO A 33 -19.37 -14.19 -27.71
CA PRO A 33 -18.98 -15.33 -28.55
C PRO A 33 -19.54 -15.31 -29.99
N GLN A 34 -20.33 -14.30 -30.40
CA GLN A 34 -21.08 -14.33 -31.67
C GLN A 34 -20.93 -13.08 -32.56
N ALA A 35 -19.81 -12.35 -32.51
CA ALA A 35 -19.48 -11.38 -33.57
C ALA A 35 -18.81 -12.09 -34.76
N GLY A 36 -19.54 -12.99 -35.41
CA GLY A 36 -19.17 -13.64 -36.66
C GLY A 36 -20.30 -13.49 -37.67
N ALA A 37 -20.06 -12.68 -38.69
CA ALA A 37 -20.89 -12.45 -39.88
C ALA A 37 -22.20 -11.66 -39.67
N VAL A 38 -22.28 -10.48 -40.30
CA VAL A 38 -23.30 -10.05 -41.29
C VAL A 38 -23.15 -8.53 -41.52
N CYS A 39 -22.93 -8.14 -42.78
CA CYS A 39 -22.93 -6.75 -43.26
C CYS A 39 -24.38 -6.21 -43.42
N PRO A 40 -24.57 -4.86 -43.49
CA PRO A 40 -25.85 -4.22 -43.19
C PRO A 40 -26.75 -4.04 -44.42
N SER A 41 -28.07 -3.96 -44.20
CA SER A 41 -28.99 -3.35 -45.15
C SER A 41 -29.87 -2.29 -44.49
N LEU A 42 -30.06 -1.21 -45.25
CA LEU A 42 -30.87 -0.01 -45.04
C LEU A 42 -32.32 -0.30 -44.60
N SER A 43 -32.85 0.48 -43.66
CA SER A 43 -34.02 1.36 -43.87
C SER A 43 -34.58 1.91 -42.55
N HIS A 44 -35.16 3.12 -42.64
CA HIS A 44 -35.91 3.88 -41.62
C HIS A 44 -35.16 4.90 -40.75
N LEU A 45 -34.70 5.97 -41.41
CA LEU A 45 -34.68 7.31 -40.85
C LEU A 45 -36.11 7.90 -40.88
N LYS A 46 -36.66 8.30 -39.73
CA LYS A 46 -37.76 9.28 -39.67
C LYS A 46 -37.31 10.44 -38.79
N LEU A 47 -37.09 11.58 -39.45
CA LEU A 47 -36.87 12.91 -38.87
C LEU A 47 -38.15 13.39 -38.16
N ILE A 48 -38.05 13.91 -36.94
CA ILE A 48 -38.96 14.95 -36.43
C ILE A 48 -38.14 15.94 -35.57
N THR A 49 -38.16 17.21 -36.00
CA THR A 49 -37.66 18.42 -35.32
C THR A 49 -38.81 19.16 -34.59
N PRO A 50 -38.53 20.18 -33.75
CA PRO A 50 -39.20 20.40 -32.46
C PRO A 50 -40.30 21.47 -32.46
N HIS A 51 -41.22 21.42 -31.49
CA HIS A 51 -41.99 22.58 -31.06
C HIS A 51 -42.23 22.61 -29.53
N GLN A 52 -41.66 23.65 -28.92
CA GLN A 52 -41.97 24.33 -27.65
C GLN A 52 -43.47 24.72 -27.58
N LEU A 53 -44.19 24.99 -26.48
CA LEU A 53 -44.01 25.10 -25.01
C LEU A 53 -45.44 25.39 -24.45
N ASN A 54 -45.64 25.23 -23.14
CA ASN A 54 -46.72 25.77 -22.28
C ASN A 54 -48.05 25.02 -22.16
N THR A 55 -48.20 24.31 -21.05
CA THR A 55 -49.41 24.37 -20.21
C THR A 55 -49.00 24.34 -18.74
N MET A 56 -49.34 25.39 -18.00
CA MET A 56 -49.31 25.42 -16.54
C MET A 56 -50.36 24.45 -16.02
N ASN A 57 -50.00 23.57 -15.09
CA ASN A 57 -50.95 23.01 -14.13
C ASN A 57 -50.33 23.02 -12.73
N THR A 58 -51.10 23.60 -11.83
CA THR A 58 -50.84 23.81 -10.41
C THR A 58 -51.05 22.55 -9.58
N SER A 59 -50.30 22.50 -8.47
CA SER A 59 -50.50 21.68 -7.25
C SER A 59 -50.34 20.15 -7.30
N VAL A 60 -49.08 19.71 -7.20
CA VAL A 60 -48.65 18.70 -6.22
C VAL A 60 -47.28 19.16 -5.70
N PRO A 61 -47.05 19.39 -4.40
CA PRO A 61 -45.70 19.70 -3.92
C PRO A 61 -44.80 18.50 -4.22
N PRO A 62 -43.65 18.66 -4.90
CA PRO A 62 -42.75 17.54 -5.10
C PRO A 62 -42.29 17.10 -3.71
N PHE A 63 -42.45 15.81 -3.41
CA PHE A 63 -41.75 15.18 -2.29
C PHE A 63 -40.29 15.64 -2.34
N ALA A 64 -39.88 16.48 -1.38
CA ALA A 64 -38.49 16.81 -1.21
C ALA A 64 -37.76 15.48 -1.02
N ASN A 65 -36.99 15.09 -2.03
CA ASN A 65 -36.10 13.95 -1.99
C ASN A 65 -35.06 14.24 -0.90
N ASN A 66 -35.38 13.92 0.36
CA ASN A 66 -34.49 14.03 1.51
C ASN A 66 -33.41 12.93 1.41
N THR A 67 -32.56 13.01 0.40
CA THR A 67 -31.42 12.11 0.24
C THR A 67 -30.34 12.53 1.23
N PRO A 68 -29.95 11.67 2.18
CA PRO A 68 -28.90 12.00 3.15
C PRO A 68 -27.61 12.40 2.43
N PHE A 69 -26.85 13.33 3.00
CA PHE A 69 -25.67 13.94 2.38
C PHE A 69 -24.66 12.90 1.85
N CYS A 70 -24.38 11.84 2.61
CA CYS A 70 -23.46 10.76 2.21
C CYS A 70 -23.90 9.97 0.95
N TYR A 71 -25.18 10.05 0.56
CA TYR A 71 -25.77 9.38 -0.62
C TYR A 71 -26.12 10.36 -1.75
N SER A 72 -25.71 11.63 -1.64
CA SER A 72 -26.01 12.68 -2.63
C SER A 72 -25.27 12.48 -3.96
N ILE A 73 -24.06 11.90 -3.94
CA ILE A 73 -23.25 11.65 -5.14
C ILE A 73 -23.69 10.35 -5.82
N ASN A 74 -23.67 9.25 -5.07
CA ASN A 74 -24.13 7.95 -5.53
C ASN A 74 -25.34 7.53 -4.69
N SER A 75 -26.52 7.46 -5.32
CA SER A 75 -27.77 7.15 -4.64
C SER A 75 -28.19 5.68 -4.87
N PRO A 76 -28.42 4.90 -3.80
CA PRO A 76 -28.95 3.56 -3.93
C PRO A 76 -30.47 3.61 -4.23
N PRO A 77 -31.07 2.59 -4.86
CA PRO A 77 -30.46 1.30 -5.23
C PRO A 77 -29.67 1.36 -6.54
N PHE A 78 -28.50 0.71 -6.58
CA PHE A 78 -27.75 0.54 -7.83
C PHE A 78 -28.36 -0.61 -8.63
N SER A 79 -28.78 -0.31 -9.86
CA SER A 79 -29.23 -1.30 -10.85
C SER A 79 -28.06 -2.10 -11.45
N TYR A 80 -27.12 -2.55 -10.62
CA TYR A 80 -25.97 -3.34 -11.05
C TYR A 80 -26.20 -4.79 -10.67
N GLN A 81 -26.19 -5.70 -11.64
CA GLN A 81 -26.18 -7.13 -11.32
C GLN A 81 -24.87 -7.42 -10.57
N PRO A 82 -24.93 -7.84 -9.28
CA PRO A 82 -23.72 -8.15 -8.55
C PRO A 82 -23.02 -9.28 -9.30
N SER A 83 -21.84 -8.99 -9.86
CA SER A 83 -21.02 -10.06 -10.41
C SER A 83 -20.68 -10.98 -9.25
N ILE A 84 -21.17 -12.22 -9.32
CA ILE A 84 -20.97 -13.27 -8.31
C ILE A 84 -19.47 -13.37 -7.95
N ALA A 85 -18.60 -13.15 -8.95
CA ALA A 85 -17.16 -13.05 -8.79
C ALA A 85 -16.67 -12.01 -7.76
N SER A 86 -17.32 -10.85 -7.64
CA SER A 86 -16.90 -9.79 -6.70
C SER A 86 -17.20 -10.15 -5.25
N ALA A 87 -18.32 -10.82 -4.98
CA ALA A 87 -18.70 -11.27 -3.64
C ALA A 87 -17.76 -12.37 -3.13
N TYR A 88 -17.52 -13.40 -3.94
CA TYR A 88 -16.57 -14.46 -3.61
C TYR A 88 -15.16 -13.92 -3.45
N PHE A 89 -14.73 -12.98 -4.31
CA PHE A 89 -13.42 -12.35 -4.17
C PHE A 89 -13.29 -11.66 -2.82
N SER A 90 -14.25 -10.83 -2.41
CA SER A 90 -14.20 -10.13 -1.12
C SER A 90 -14.22 -11.09 0.08
N ALA A 91 -15.06 -12.13 0.04
CA ALA A 91 -15.15 -13.12 1.10
C ALA A 91 -13.86 -13.95 1.25
N ILE A 92 -13.30 -14.44 0.13
CA ILE A 92 -12.03 -15.18 0.12
C ILE A 92 -10.89 -14.29 0.63
N PHE A 93 -10.81 -13.05 0.14
CA PHE A 93 -9.75 -12.12 0.50
C PHE A 93 -9.77 -11.76 1.99
N THR A 94 -10.96 -11.47 2.52
CA THR A 94 -11.15 -11.18 3.95
C THR A 94 -10.78 -12.39 4.79
N THR A 95 -11.24 -13.59 4.42
CA THR A 95 -10.95 -14.83 5.16
C THR A 95 -9.46 -15.15 5.17
N LEU A 96 -8.81 -15.05 4.01
CA LEU A 96 -7.36 -15.24 3.89
C LEU A 96 -6.59 -14.22 4.71
N GLY A 97 -6.96 -12.94 4.64
CA GLY A 97 -6.31 -11.87 5.39
C GLY A 97 -6.44 -12.02 6.90
N VAL A 98 -7.65 -12.29 7.40
CA VAL A 98 -7.91 -12.51 8.83
C VAL A 98 -7.17 -13.75 9.34
N THR A 99 -7.22 -14.86 8.58
CA THR A 99 -6.52 -16.10 8.96
C THR A 99 -5.00 -15.88 9.02
N SER A 100 -4.45 -15.16 8.03
CA SER A 100 -3.01 -14.84 7.96
C SER A 100 -2.56 -14.01 9.15
N ASN A 101 -3.30 -12.95 9.48
CA ASN A 101 -2.99 -12.09 10.61
C ASN A 101 -3.21 -12.79 11.97
N LEU A 102 -4.20 -13.67 12.09
CA LEU A 102 -4.40 -14.46 13.30
C LEU A 102 -3.23 -15.43 13.56
N ILE A 103 -2.74 -16.10 12.51
CA ILE A 103 -1.53 -16.93 12.60
C ILE A 103 -0.34 -16.08 13.06
N ALA A 104 -0.17 -14.89 12.48
CA ALA A 104 0.86 -13.94 12.88
C ALA A 104 0.78 -13.56 14.35
N PHE A 105 -0.41 -13.21 14.81
CA PHE A 105 -0.66 -12.84 16.20
C PHE A 105 -0.27 -13.97 17.15
N VAL A 106 -0.68 -15.22 16.88
CA VAL A 106 -0.32 -16.39 17.70
C VAL A 106 1.20 -16.61 17.74
N VAL A 107 1.88 -16.50 16.58
CA VAL A 107 3.34 -16.62 16.50
C VAL A 107 4.03 -15.50 17.28
N LEU A 108 3.52 -14.27 17.19
CA LEU A 108 4.06 -13.12 17.91
C LEU A 108 3.91 -13.26 19.42
N VAL A 109 2.74 -13.69 19.91
CA VAL A 109 2.51 -13.94 21.35
C VAL A 109 3.50 -14.99 21.87
N LYS A 110 3.67 -16.11 21.15
CA LYS A 110 4.66 -17.14 21.51
C LYS A 110 6.08 -16.58 21.49
N SER A 111 6.41 -15.75 20.51
CA SER A 111 7.72 -15.10 20.40
C SER A 111 7.97 -14.10 21.54
N PHE A 112 6.95 -13.32 21.93
CA PHE A 112 7.02 -12.34 23.01
C PHE A 112 7.30 -12.99 24.37
N ARG A 113 6.68 -14.15 24.63
CA ARG A 113 6.93 -14.94 25.86
C ARG A 113 8.33 -15.53 25.93
N ARG A 114 8.94 -15.87 24.79
CA ARG A 114 10.28 -16.50 24.72
C ARG A 114 11.44 -15.50 24.57
N THR A 115 11.15 -14.26 24.18
CA THR A 115 12.19 -13.30 23.74
C THR A 115 12.67 -12.37 24.84
N ASN A 116 13.99 -12.22 24.93
CA ASN A 116 14.68 -11.34 25.87
C ASN A 116 14.66 -9.85 25.41
N SER A 117 15.02 -8.92 26.31
CA SER A 117 14.73 -7.47 26.21
C SER A 117 15.04 -6.75 24.87
N ARG A 118 15.99 -7.22 24.06
CA ARG A 118 16.54 -6.48 22.89
C ARG A 118 15.62 -6.45 21.66
N SER A 119 14.73 -7.44 21.48
CA SER A 119 13.82 -7.52 20.32
C SER A 119 12.38 -7.12 20.66
N ARG A 120 12.11 -6.63 21.88
CA ARG A 120 10.75 -6.31 22.32
C ARG A 120 10.16 -5.08 21.63
N SER A 121 10.94 -4.05 21.33
CA SER A 121 10.45 -2.84 20.63
C SER A 121 9.95 -3.16 19.23
N PHE A 122 10.73 -3.89 18.43
CA PHE A 122 10.31 -4.37 17.11
C PHE A 122 9.05 -5.27 17.19
N LEU A 123 8.98 -6.17 18.18
CA LEU A 123 7.80 -7.02 18.38
C LEU A 123 6.55 -6.22 18.77
N ILE A 124 6.69 -5.09 19.48
CA ILE A 124 5.57 -4.20 19.81
C ILE A 124 5.05 -3.54 18.53
N PHE A 125 5.92 -2.99 17.68
CA PHE A 125 5.49 -2.43 16.39
C PHE A 125 4.81 -3.47 15.50
N LEU A 126 5.43 -4.64 15.35
CA LEU A 126 4.88 -5.73 14.55
C LEU A 126 3.55 -6.26 15.12
N GLY A 127 3.44 -6.35 16.45
CA GLY A 127 2.18 -6.70 17.11
C GLY A 127 1.10 -5.64 16.88
N SER A 128 1.47 -4.37 16.91
CA SER A 128 0.55 -3.25 16.67
C SER A 128 0.07 -3.22 15.21
N LEU A 129 0.96 -3.53 14.26
CA LEU A 129 0.62 -3.68 12.84
C LEU A 129 -0.39 -4.82 12.65
N VAL A 130 -0.07 -6.03 13.14
CA VAL A 130 -0.97 -7.20 13.02
C VAL A 130 -2.33 -6.95 13.66
N VAL A 131 -2.38 -6.28 14.82
CA VAL A 131 -3.65 -5.91 15.45
C VAL A 131 -4.43 -4.92 14.59
N THR A 132 -3.75 -3.91 14.04
CA THR A 132 -4.35 -2.91 13.15
C THR A 132 -4.92 -3.57 11.89
N ASP A 133 -4.14 -4.42 11.22
CA ASP A 133 -4.56 -5.12 10.00
C ASP A 133 -5.71 -6.09 10.26
N THR A 134 -5.65 -6.84 11.36
CA THR A 134 -6.74 -7.75 11.76
C THR A 134 -8.03 -6.97 11.99
N MET A 135 -7.98 -5.90 12.77
CA MET A 135 -9.16 -5.08 13.04
C MET A 135 -9.68 -4.40 11.77
N GLY A 136 -8.79 -3.91 10.91
CA GLY A 136 -9.17 -3.31 9.63
C GLY A 136 -9.89 -4.29 8.71
N LEU A 137 -9.32 -5.48 8.51
CA LEU A 137 -9.92 -6.52 7.69
C LEU A 137 -11.23 -7.05 8.28
N LEU A 138 -11.33 -7.19 9.61
CA LEU A 138 -12.57 -7.60 10.26
C LEU A 138 -13.68 -6.55 10.12
N VAL A 139 -13.39 -5.28 10.44
CA VAL A 139 -14.37 -4.19 10.38
C VAL A 139 -14.80 -3.96 8.94
N THR A 140 -13.86 -3.76 8.02
CA THR A 140 -14.21 -3.46 6.62
C THR A 140 -14.78 -4.69 5.90
N GLY A 141 -14.19 -5.87 6.11
CA GLY A 141 -14.62 -7.11 5.48
C GLY A 141 -15.98 -7.57 5.95
N SER A 142 -16.30 -7.48 7.25
CA SER A 142 -17.64 -7.85 7.75
C SER A 142 -18.75 -6.99 7.14
N ILE A 143 -18.53 -5.69 6.98
CA ILE A 143 -19.51 -4.77 6.36
C ILE A 143 -19.70 -5.12 4.89
N VAL A 144 -18.60 -5.28 4.14
CA VAL A 144 -18.64 -5.59 2.70
C VAL A 144 -19.29 -6.96 2.44
N ILE A 145 -18.95 -7.98 3.23
CA ILE A 145 -19.55 -9.33 3.12
C ILE A 145 -21.05 -9.26 3.46
N SER A 146 -21.43 -8.56 4.52
CA SER A 146 -22.84 -8.40 4.90
C SER A 146 -23.65 -7.76 3.79
N PHE A 147 -23.10 -6.73 3.13
CA PHE A 147 -23.73 -6.09 1.97
C PHE A 147 -23.89 -7.07 0.79
N HIS A 148 -22.87 -7.87 0.49
CA HIS A 148 -22.94 -8.85 -0.60
C HIS A 148 -23.89 -10.02 -0.35
N VAL A 149 -24.16 -10.38 0.91
CA VAL A 149 -25.07 -11.48 1.27
C VAL A 149 -26.52 -11.01 1.36
N THR A 150 -26.75 -9.87 2.00
CA THR A 150 -28.12 -9.42 2.34
C THR A 150 -28.68 -8.39 1.36
N HIS A 151 -27.82 -7.76 0.54
CA HIS A 151 -28.19 -6.67 -0.35
C HIS A 151 -29.03 -5.58 0.35
N PHE A 152 -28.71 -5.29 1.62
CA PHE A 152 -29.48 -4.33 2.42
C PHE A 152 -29.51 -2.95 1.75
N ASN A 153 -30.64 -2.26 1.88
CA ASN A 153 -30.77 -0.91 1.39
C ASN A 153 -30.17 0.09 2.39
N TRP A 154 -29.05 0.72 2.02
CA TRP A 154 -28.36 1.73 2.84
C TRP A 154 -29.28 2.85 3.33
N ARG A 155 -30.27 3.29 2.54
CA ARG A 155 -31.20 4.36 2.94
C ARG A 155 -32.14 3.94 4.07
N GLN A 156 -32.48 2.65 4.15
CA GLN A 156 -33.33 2.13 5.21
C GLN A 156 -32.51 1.81 6.46
N LEU A 157 -31.29 1.29 6.29
CA LEU A 157 -30.41 0.90 7.39
C LEU A 157 -29.78 2.12 8.09
N ASP A 158 -29.35 3.12 7.33
CA ASP A 158 -28.59 4.27 7.84
C ASP A 158 -29.11 5.61 7.27
N PRO A 159 -30.32 6.05 7.67
CA PRO A 159 -30.90 7.31 7.18
C PRO A 159 -30.11 8.55 7.62
N LYS A 160 -29.24 8.44 8.63
CA LYS A 160 -28.44 9.55 9.20
C LYS A 160 -26.96 9.50 8.81
N CYS A 161 -26.53 8.60 7.94
CA CYS A 161 -25.13 8.42 7.51
C CYS A 161 -24.13 8.03 8.61
N HIS A 162 -24.58 7.56 9.78
CA HIS A 162 -23.67 7.19 10.87
C HIS A 162 -22.81 5.98 10.53
N PHE A 163 -23.42 4.97 9.91
CA PHE A 163 -22.75 3.73 9.54
C PHE A 163 -21.79 3.94 8.36
N CYS A 164 -22.21 4.72 7.35
CA CYS A 164 -21.33 5.08 6.23
C CYS A 164 -20.12 5.91 6.70
N ASN A 165 -20.34 6.87 7.60
CA ASN A 165 -19.25 7.64 8.22
C ASN A 165 -18.31 6.74 9.02
N PHE A 166 -18.84 5.82 9.84
CA PHE A 166 -18.03 4.85 10.59
C PHE A 166 -17.14 4.01 9.67
N MET A 167 -17.69 3.52 8.55
CA MET A 167 -16.94 2.77 7.57
C MET A 167 -15.86 3.62 6.89
N GLY A 168 -16.18 4.86 6.53
CA GLY A 168 -15.21 5.80 5.95
C GLY A 168 -14.05 6.13 6.89
N ILE A 169 -14.34 6.42 8.15
CA ILE A 169 -13.34 6.65 9.22
C ILE A 169 -12.45 5.41 9.35
N SER A 170 -13.06 4.23 9.44
CA SER A 170 -12.33 2.97 9.55
C SER A 170 -11.38 2.74 8.38
N MET A 171 -11.85 2.95 7.14
CA MET A 171 -11.03 2.80 5.93
C MET A 171 -9.82 3.75 5.93
N VAL A 172 -10.01 5.01 6.32
CA VAL A 172 -8.91 5.98 6.40
C VAL A 172 -7.94 5.63 7.52
N PHE A 173 -8.45 5.27 8.71
CA PHE A 173 -7.64 4.91 9.87
C PHE A 173 -6.79 3.67 9.60
N TYR A 174 -7.40 2.56 9.17
CA TYR A 174 -6.72 1.32 8.85
C TYR A 174 -5.90 1.40 7.55
N GLY A 175 -6.08 2.44 6.75
CA GLY A 175 -5.21 2.71 5.60
C GLY A 175 -3.95 3.48 5.97
N LEU A 176 -4.06 4.56 6.76
CA LEU A 176 -2.92 5.37 7.17
C LEU A 176 -2.09 4.71 8.28
N CYS A 177 -2.71 3.95 9.18
CA CYS A 177 -2.02 3.40 10.33
C CYS A 177 -0.88 2.41 9.94
N PRO A 178 -1.08 1.43 9.05
CA PRO A 178 0.01 0.56 8.58
C PRO A 178 1.15 1.32 7.91
N LEU A 179 0.84 2.36 7.14
CA LEU A 179 1.83 3.21 6.49
C LEU A 179 2.71 3.94 7.52
N LEU A 180 2.09 4.56 8.52
CA LEU A 180 2.78 5.31 9.58
C LEU A 180 3.55 4.36 10.52
N LEU A 181 2.99 3.19 10.84
CA LEU A 181 3.70 2.13 11.57
C LEU A 181 4.91 1.64 10.76
N GLY A 182 4.81 1.53 9.44
CA GLY A 182 5.90 1.24 8.51
C GLY A 182 7.08 2.22 8.67
N ALA A 183 6.80 3.53 8.65
CA ALA A 183 7.81 4.57 8.84
C ALA A 183 8.41 4.56 10.25
N ALA A 184 7.60 4.33 11.28
CA ALA A 184 8.07 4.21 12.65
C ALA A 184 8.98 2.98 12.83
N MET A 185 8.65 1.86 12.19
CA MET A 185 9.50 0.67 12.16
C MET A 185 10.82 0.93 11.44
N ALA A 186 10.81 1.59 10.28
CA ALA A 186 12.02 1.96 9.55
C ALA A 186 12.93 2.89 10.40
N THR A 187 12.33 3.83 11.13
CA THR A 187 13.03 4.72 12.05
C THR A 187 13.68 3.97 13.21
N GLU A 188 12.97 3.02 13.83
CA GLU A 188 13.51 2.18 14.89
C GLU A 188 14.73 1.38 14.41
N ARG A 189 14.64 0.80 13.21
CA ARG A 189 15.73 0.05 12.58
C ARG A 189 16.93 0.94 12.28
N PHE A 190 16.69 2.10 11.68
CA PHE A 190 17.73 3.08 11.38
C PHE A 190 18.48 3.52 12.65
N MET A 191 17.75 3.85 13.73
CA MET A 191 18.36 4.24 15.01
C MET A 191 19.15 3.09 15.63
N GLY A 192 18.64 1.86 15.56
CA GLY A 192 19.28 0.66 16.10
C GLY A 192 20.59 0.29 15.40
N ILE A 193 20.72 0.58 14.10
CA ILE A 193 21.90 0.29 13.27
C ILE A 193 22.93 1.42 13.36
N ASN A 194 22.52 2.68 13.14
CA ASN A 194 23.46 3.80 12.97
C ASN A 194 23.97 4.42 14.28
N ARG A 195 23.27 4.24 15.41
CA ARG A 195 23.69 4.80 16.71
C ARG A 195 23.99 3.69 17.72
N PRO A 196 25.07 2.92 17.55
CA PRO A 196 25.44 1.84 18.46
C PRO A 196 25.84 2.31 19.87
N PHE A 197 26.15 3.61 20.07
CA PHE A 197 26.55 4.19 21.36
C PHE A 197 25.38 4.70 22.22
N ALA A 198 24.20 4.98 21.64
CA ALA A 198 22.97 5.21 22.42
C ALA A 198 22.39 3.91 23.03
N ARG A 199 23.08 2.78 22.80
CA ARG A 199 22.74 1.42 23.23
C ARG A 199 23.06 1.14 24.70
N SER A 200 23.74 2.05 25.38
CA SER A 200 24.10 1.89 26.81
C SER A 200 22.88 2.10 27.73
N THR A 201 21.92 2.92 27.31
CA THR A 201 20.63 3.06 28.01
C THR A 201 19.61 2.13 27.38
N LYS A 202 19.05 1.20 28.16
CA LYS A 202 17.93 0.36 27.74
C LYS A 202 16.82 1.27 27.21
N ILE A 203 16.50 1.22 25.90
CA ILE A 203 15.36 1.96 25.36
C ILE A 203 14.13 1.53 26.17
N PRO A 204 13.46 2.44 26.89
CA PRO A 204 12.34 2.07 27.72
C PRO A 204 11.19 1.61 26.83
N LYS A 205 10.54 0.50 27.20
CA LYS A 205 9.35 -0.03 26.51
C LYS A 205 8.27 1.05 26.34
N SER A 206 8.17 1.94 27.34
CA SER A 206 7.26 3.10 27.34
C SER A 206 7.45 3.98 26.12
N ARG A 207 8.68 4.19 25.64
CA ARG A 207 8.93 5.00 24.43
C ARG A 207 8.32 4.36 23.19
N THR A 208 8.50 3.05 22.99
CA THR A 208 7.93 2.34 21.83
C THR A 208 6.41 2.32 21.88
N VAL A 209 5.82 2.07 23.05
CA VAL A 209 4.37 2.12 23.23
C VAL A 209 3.85 3.52 22.96
N CYS A 210 4.50 4.56 23.49
CA CYS A 210 4.16 5.96 23.24
C CYS A 210 4.22 6.29 21.73
N MET A 211 5.26 5.84 21.01
CA MET A 211 5.35 6.02 19.56
C MET A 211 4.17 5.37 18.82
N VAL A 212 3.81 4.12 19.16
CA VAL A 212 2.66 3.44 18.56
C VAL A 212 1.37 4.20 18.87
N SER A 213 1.16 4.60 20.13
CA SER A 213 -0.01 5.38 20.53
C SER A 213 -0.09 6.70 19.77
N MET A 214 1.03 7.42 19.60
CA MET A 214 1.07 8.64 18.80
C MET A 214 0.71 8.38 17.34
N VAL A 215 1.18 7.28 16.75
CA VAL A 215 0.80 6.89 15.37
C VAL A 215 -0.72 6.66 15.26
N TRP A 216 -1.31 5.93 16.21
CA TRP A 216 -2.76 5.73 16.25
C TRP A 216 -3.53 7.03 16.45
N LEU A 217 -3.05 7.92 17.33
CA LEU A 217 -3.66 9.22 17.56
C LEU A 217 -3.60 10.10 16.31
N ILE A 218 -2.47 10.15 15.60
CA ILE A 218 -2.32 10.92 14.36
C ILE A 218 -3.24 10.36 13.27
N ALA A 219 -3.21 9.03 13.05
CA ALA A 219 -4.06 8.39 12.05
C ALA A 219 -5.55 8.59 12.37
N GLY A 220 -5.94 8.43 13.64
CA GLY A 220 -7.30 8.63 14.10
C GLY A 220 -7.75 10.09 13.99
N SER A 221 -6.88 11.04 14.32
CA SER A 221 -7.17 12.47 14.16
C SER A 221 -7.44 12.82 12.71
N ILE A 222 -6.60 12.33 11.78
CA ILE A 222 -6.82 12.54 10.34
C ILE A 222 -8.13 11.88 9.90
N ALA A 223 -8.40 10.65 10.32
CA ALA A 223 -9.64 9.95 9.97
C ALA A 223 -10.91 10.62 10.52
N LEU A 224 -10.82 11.41 11.60
CA LEU A 224 -11.98 12.12 12.16
C LEU A 224 -12.23 13.50 11.54
N LEU A 225 -11.27 14.06 10.79
CA LEU A 225 -11.40 15.40 10.18
C LEU A 225 -12.66 15.59 9.31
N PRO A 226 -13.12 14.62 8.50
CA PRO A 226 -14.33 14.79 7.71
C PRO A 226 -15.59 14.97 8.54
N LEU A 227 -15.61 14.53 9.81
CA LEU A 227 -16.73 14.76 10.72
C LEU A 227 -16.87 16.23 11.15
N THR A 228 -15.77 16.99 11.13
CA THR A 228 -15.78 18.43 11.43
C THR A 228 -16.03 19.29 10.19
N GLY A 229 -16.32 18.68 9.04
CA GLY A 229 -16.54 19.37 7.75
C GLY A 229 -15.28 19.58 6.91
N PHE A 230 -14.13 19.03 7.32
CA PHE A 230 -12.89 19.06 6.54
C PHE A 230 -12.80 17.81 5.65
N GLY A 231 -13.60 17.82 4.58
CA GLY A 231 -13.85 16.66 3.72
C GLY A 231 -15.19 15.99 4.05
N SER A 232 -15.57 15.01 3.26
CA SER A 232 -16.86 14.31 3.41
C SER A 232 -16.72 12.82 3.10
N TYR A 233 -17.47 11.98 3.83
CA TYR A 233 -17.58 10.55 3.54
C TYR A 233 -18.82 10.25 2.71
N HIS A 234 -18.60 9.57 1.58
CA HIS A 234 -19.63 9.21 0.64
C HIS A 234 -19.56 7.73 0.28
N MET A 235 -20.71 7.18 -0.07
CA MET A 235 -20.80 5.83 -0.59
C MET A 235 -20.17 5.78 -1.99
N GLN A 236 -19.26 4.84 -2.18
CA GLN A 236 -18.55 4.64 -3.45
C GLN A 236 -19.16 3.48 -4.23
N MET A 237 -19.14 3.57 -5.55
CA MET A 237 -19.57 2.49 -6.44
C MET A 237 -18.69 1.23 -6.21
N PRO A 238 -19.27 0.02 -6.15
CA PRO A 238 -20.65 -0.39 -6.48
C PRO A 238 -21.67 -0.29 -5.33
N GLY A 239 -21.36 0.42 -4.25
CA GLY A 239 -22.25 0.60 -3.10
C GLY A 239 -21.95 -0.29 -1.90
N SER A 240 -20.93 -1.16 -1.97
CA SER A 240 -20.55 -2.03 -0.85
C SER A 240 -19.69 -1.35 0.20
N TRP A 241 -19.23 -0.11 -0.07
CA TRP A 241 -18.25 0.57 0.77
C TRP A 241 -18.41 2.09 0.76
N CYS A 242 -18.01 2.70 1.87
CA CYS A 242 -17.93 4.15 2.03
C CYS A 242 -16.47 4.59 2.17
N PHE A 243 -16.14 5.71 1.51
CA PHE A 243 -14.83 6.32 1.55
C PHE A 243 -14.96 7.83 1.44
N PHE A 244 -13.86 8.57 1.63
CA PHE A 244 -13.95 10.02 1.47
C PHE A 244 -14.22 10.40 0.01
N ASN A 245 -14.83 11.57 -0.19
CA ASN A 245 -15.14 12.08 -1.52
C ASN A 245 -13.85 12.49 -2.24
N ILE A 246 -13.52 11.78 -3.31
CA ILE A 246 -12.38 12.12 -4.17
C ILE A 246 -12.86 13.16 -5.16
N SER A 247 -12.76 14.43 -4.77
CA SER A 247 -13.20 15.58 -5.57
C SER A 247 -12.12 16.66 -5.64
N SER A 248 -12.06 17.39 -6.75
CA SER A 248 -11.16 18.53 -6.95
C SER A 248 -11.66 19.83 -6.33
N LYS A 249 -12.68 19.77 -5.46
CA LYS A 249 -13.37 20.94 -4.91
C LYS A 249 -13.09 21.13 -3.42
N GLY A 250 -12.76 22.37 -3.02
CA GLY A 250 -12.77 22.85 -1.64
C GLY A 250 -12.08 21.92 -0.62
N ASN A 251 -12.79 21.59 0.46
CA ASN A 251 -12.26 20.77 1.56
C ASN A 251 -12.05 19.29 1.17
N ASP A 252 -12.79 18.76 0.21
CA ASP A 252 -12.63 17.37 -0.26
C ASP A 252 -11.30 17.20 -1.00
N LEU A 253 -10.89 18.21 -1.78
CA LEU A 253 -9.56 18.27 -2.40
C LEU A 253 -8.47 18.27 -1.32
N ALA A 254 -8.59 19.14 -0.33
CA ALA A 254 -7.61 19.27 0.74
C ALA A 254 -7.47 17.98 1.56
N PHE A 255 -8.58 17.32 1.89
CA PHE A 255 -8.57 16.06 2.62
C PHE A 255 -7.98 14.91 1.79
N SER A 256 -8.34 14.82 0.51
CA SER A 256 -7.79 13.82 -0.41
C SER A 256 -6.28 13.97 -0.57
N LEU A 257 -5.80 15.21 -0.72
CA LEU A 257 -4.36 15.50 -0.77
C LEU A 257 -3.68 15.22 0.56
N LEU A 258 -4.29 15.56 1.69
CA LEU A 258 -3.75 15.23 3.01
C LEU A 258 -3.52 13.72 3.16
N PHE A 259 -4.53 12.91 2.83
CA PHE A 259 -4.42 11.45 2.86
C PHE A 259 -3.30 10.94 1.96
N SER A 260 -3.27 11.36 0.69
CA SER A 260 -2.25 10.93 -0.27
C SER A 260 -0.85 11.37 0.13
N LEU A 261 -0.66 12.63 0.54
CA LEU A 261 0.64 13.17 0.90
C LEU A 261 1.18 12.55 2.19
N VAL A 262 0.36 12.38 3.22
CA VAL A 262 0.78 11.69 4.45
C VAL A 262 1.22 10.26 4.14
N GLY A 263 0.45 9.54 3.32
CA GLY A 263 0.83 8.19 2.88
C GLY A 263 2.14 8.16 2.09
N LEU A 264 2.27 9.02 1.07
CA LEU A 264 3.46 9.08 0.20
C LEU A 264 4.70 9.53 0.98
N MET A 265 4.57 10.48 1.89
CA MET A 265 5.66 10.91 2.77
C MET A 265 6.06 9.78 3.71
N SER A 266 5.11 9.02 4.26
CA SER A 266 5.41 7.87 5.10
C SER A 266 6.18 6.79 4.34
N ILE A 267 5.76 6.46 3.11
CA ILE A 267 6.48 5.53 2.24
C ILE A 267 7.86 6.06 1.88
N SER A 268 7.97 7.34 1.52
CA SER A 268 9.25 7.97 1.14
C SER A 268 10.25 7.96 2.31
N VAL A 269 9.81 8.35 3.51
CA VAL A 269 10.63 8.30 4.73
C VAL A 269 11.04 6.86 5.02
N SER A 270 10.11 5.91 4.94
CA SER A 270 10.41 4.48 5.14
C SER A 270 11.46 4.00 4.15
N PHE A 271 11.30 4.33 2.87
CA PHE A 271 12.21 3.96 1.79
C PHE A 271 13.60 4.52 2.05
N LEU A 272 13.73 5.83 2.28
CA LEU A 272 15.00 6.49 2.55
C LEU A 272 15.71 5.90 3.76
N LEU A 273 15.00 5.74 4.89
CA LEU A 273 15.57 5.18 6.12
C LEU A 273 15.98 3.72 5.96
N ASN A 274 15.19 2.92 5.23
CA ASN A 274 15.53 1.54 4.92
C ASN A 274 16.73 1.45 3.98
N THR A 275 16.83 2.30 2.94
CA THR A 275 17.99 2.37 2.05
C THR A 275 19.26 2.73 2.82
N VAL A 276 19.23 3.76 3.68
CA VAL A 276 20.40 4.12 4.49
C VAL A 276 20.76 2.99 5.45
N SER A 277 19.77 2.35 6.07
CA SER A 277 19.99 1.19 6.94
C SER A 277 20.67 0.02 6.20
N VAL A 278 20.22 -0.27 4.97
CA VAL A 278 20.81 -1.30 4.09
C VAL A 278 22.24 -0.92 3.71
N VAL A 279 22.50 0.31 3.29
CA VAL A 279 23.84 0.78 2.88
C VAL A 279 24.82 0.76 4.07
N THR A 280 24.42 1.23 5.24
CA THR A 280 25.25 1.14 6.45
C THR A 280 25.55 -0.32 6.78
N LEU A 281 24.55 -1.19 6.71
CA LEU A 281 24.72 -2.61 7.01
C LEU A 281 25.70 -3.28 6.03
N ILE A 282 25.62 -2.96 4.73
CA ILE A 282 26.57 -3.44 3.72
C ILE A 282 27.98 -2.94 4.03
N LYS A 283 28.16 -1.65 4.36
CA LYS A 283 29.48 -1.09 4.72
C LYS A 283 30.07 -1.79 5.93
N VAL A 284 29.27 -2.04 6.97
CA VAL A 284 29.71 -2.76 8.17
C VAL A 284 29.99 -4.24 7.87
N CYS A 285 29.23 -4.87 6.97
CA CYS A 285 29.44 -6.26 6.57
C CYS A 285 30.68 -6.47 5.68
N CYS A 286 31.07 -5.45 4.92
CA CYS A 286 32.19 -5.49 3.97
C CYS A 286 33.50 -4.90 4.53
N GLY A 287 33.44 -4.18 5.65
CA GLY A 287 34.60 -3.60 6.34
C GLY A 287 35.05 -4.43 7.56
N GLN A 288 36.29 -4.91 7.51
CA GLN A 288 37.07 -5.56 8.58
C GLN A 288 36.59 -6.92 9.14
N ASP A 289 37.56 -7.84 9.26
CA ASP A 289 37.49 -9.21 9.80
C ASP A 289 36.57 -9.40 11.01
N ARG A 290 35.31 -9.77 10.76
CA ARG A 290 34.38 -10.20 11.81
C ARG A 290 33.77 -11.56 11.51
N THR A 291 33.86 -12.40 12.52
CA THR A 291 33.40 -13.79 12.63
C THR A 291 32.13 -14.10 11.84
N GLN A 292 32.23 -15.13 11.01
CA GLN A 292 31.27 -15.72 10.07
C GLN A 292 29.79 -15.77 10.53
N ARG A 293 29.52 -15.83 11.85
CA ARG A 293 28.20 -16.09 12.45
C ARG A 293 27.33 -14.83 12.64
N SER A 294 27.91 -13.61 12.67
CA SER A 294 27.14 -12.35 12.76
C SER A 294 26.56 -11.94 11.41
N ARG A 295 27.31 -12.13 10.31
CA ARG A 295 26.93 -11.74 8.94
C ARG A 295 25.65 -12.39 8.45
N GLU A 296 25.36 -13.63 8.83
CA GLU A 296 24.15 -14.34 8.38
C GLU A 296 22.86 -13.73 8.94
N HIS A 297 22.88 -13.26 10.19
CA HIS A 297 21.72 -12.60 10.81
C HIS A 297 21.53 -11.18 10.27
N GLU A 298 22.63 -10.49 9.95
CA GLU A 298 22.61 -9.15 9.36
C GLU A 298 22.03 -9.19 7.94
N VAL A 299 22.46 -10.14 7.09
CA VAL A 299 21.89 -10.32 5.74
C VAL A 299 20.41 -10.69 5.78
N GLU A 300 19.97 -11.51 6.73
CA GLU A 300 18.54 -11.85 6.92
C GLU A 300 17.70 -10.60 7.19
N MET A 301 18.15 -9.73 8.09
CA MET A 301 17.47 -8.47 8.37
C MET A 301 17.45 -7.54 7.14
N MET A 302 18.51 -7.55 6.33
CA MET A 302 18.61 -6.74 5.12
C MET A 302 17.58 -7.16 4.06
N VAL A 303 17.46 -8.46 3.79
CA VAL A 303 16.51 -9.02 2.80
C VAL A 303 15.07 -8.73 3.23
N GLN A 304 14.76 -8.90 4.51
CA GLN A 304 13.44 -8.56 5.06
C GLN A 304 13.09 -7.08 4.82
N LEU A 305 14.01 -6.16 5.13
CA LEU A 305 13.76 -4.72 4.94
C LEU A 305 13.52 -4.35 3.47
N ILE A 306 14.30 -4.92 2.55
CA ILE A 306 14.12 -4.70 1.10
C ILE A 306 12.75 -5.21 0.66
N LEU A 307 12.37 -6.41 1.10
CA LEU A 307 11.12 -7.03 0.69
C LEU A 307 9.89 -6.27 1.21
N ILE A 308 9.89 -5.91 2.50
CA ILE A 308 8.82 -5.10 3.11
C ILE A 308 8.68 -3.78 2.36
N MET A 309 9.81 -3.11 2.07
CA MET A 309 9.84 -1.85 1.36
C MET A 309 9.26 -1.96 -0.05
N VAL A 310 9.63 -2.99 -0.81
CA VAL A 310 9.13 -3.21 -2.18
C VAL A 310 7.64 -3.51 -2.19
N ILE A 311 7.18 -4.43 -1.32
CA ILE A 311 5.76 -4.82 -1.25
C ILE A 311 4.90 -3.63 -0.84
N ALA A 312 5.27 -2.91 0.23
CA ALA A 312 4.53 -1.74 0.68
C ALA A 312 4.43 -0.67 -0.41
N SER A 313 5.53 -0.43 -1.15
CA SER A 313 5.54 0.54 -2.25
C SER A 313 4.61 0.12 -3.40
N ILE A 314 4.67 -1.15 -3.82
CA ILE A 314 3.83 -1.66 -4.91
C ILE A 314 2.34 -1.67 -4.53
N CYS A 315 2.02 -2.00 -3.28
CA CYS A 315 0.63 -2.06 -2.82
C CYS A 315 0.01 -0.67 -2.63
N TRP A 316 0.74 0.28 -2.04
CA TRP A 316 0.16 1.56 -1.63
C TRP A 316 0.42 2.73 -2.58
N CYS A 317 1.60 2.82 -3.21
CA CYS A 317 1.92 3.96 -4.07
C CYS A 317 0.90 4.16 -5.20
N PRO A 318 0.44 3.11 -5.93
CA PRO A 318 -0.53 3.30 -7.01
C PRO A 318 -1.82 3.96 -6.54
N LEU A 319 -2.36 3.53 -5.39
CA LEU A 319 -3.58 4.12 -4.82
C LEU A 319 -3.37 5.59 -4.43
N LEU A 320 -2.29 5.90 -3.72
CA LEU A 320 -2.03 7.25 -3.21
C LEU A 320 -1.76 8.23 -4.35
N VAL A 321 -0.99 7.81 -5.37
CA VAL A 321 -0.70 8.59 -6.57
C VAL A 321 -1.98 8.78 -7.39
N PHE A 322 -2.78 7.72 -7.58
CA PHE A 322 -4.05 7.81 -8.30
C PHE A 322 -4.97 8.85 -7.66
N ILE A 323 -5.20 8.77 -6.34
CA ILE A 323 -6.04 9.74 -5.62
C ILE A 323 -5.51 11.17 -5.82
N ALA A 324 -4.21 11.39 -5.63
CA ALA A 324 -3.60 12.72 -5.81
C ALA A 324 -3.75 13.23 -7.25
N GLN A 325 -3.49 12.38 -8.25
CA GLN A 325 -3.63 12.74 -9.66
C GLN A 325 -5.07 13.05 -10.04
N THR A 326 -6.04 12.26 -9.58
CA THR A 326 -7.47 12.49 -9.86
C THR A 326 -7.91 13.85 -9.33
N VAL A 327 -7.57 14.18 -8.07
CA VAL A 327 -8.02 15.46 -7.47
C VAL A 327 -7.28 16.67 -8.03
N LEU A 328 -6.00 16.54 -8.41
CA LEU A 328 -5.22 17.62 -9.01
C LEU A 328 -5.59 17.88 -10.48
N SER A 329 -5.90 16.81 -11.23
CA SER A 329 -6.28 16.93 -12.64
C SER A 329 -7.72 17.39 -12.83
N GLY A 330 -8.57 17.25 -11.81
CA GLY A 330 -10.00 17.53 -11.90
C GLY A 330 -10.76 16.61 -12.87
N GLY A 331 -10.15 15.49 -13.25
CA GLY A 331 -10.73 14.52 -14.17
C GLY A 331 -11.84 13.69 -13.52
N PRO A 332 -12.66 12.98 -14.32
CA PRO A 332 -13.69 12.10 -13.80
C PRO A 332 -13.07 10.96 -12.98
N LEU A 333 -13.72 10.60 -11.87
CA LEU A 333 -13.27 9.48 -11.03
C LEU A 333 -13.56 8.15 -11.71
N GLU A 334 -12.50 7.45 -12.13
CA GLU A 334 -12.63 6.11 -12.68
C GLU A 334 -12.75 5.06 -11.57
N THR A 335 -14.00 4.70 -11.22
CA THR A 335 -14.28 3.82 -10.09
C THR A 335 -13.65 2.42 -10.22
N LYS A 336 -13.57 1.87 -11.45
CA LYS A 336 -12.96 0.55 -11.68
C LYS A 336 -11.47 0.55 -11.29
N LEU A 337 -10.74 1.59 -11.67
CA LEU A 337 -9.34 1.77 -11.29
C LEU A 337 -9.20 2.04 -9.78
N LEU A 338 -10.06 2.89 -9.20
CA LEU A 338 -10.05 3.12 -7.75
C LEU A 338 -10.20 1.80 -6.97
N LEU A 339 -11.16 0.97 -7.35
CA LEU A 339 -11.40 -0.32 -6.70
C LEU A 339 -10.23 -1.29 -6.92
N LEU A 340 -9.62 -1.28 -8.11
CA LEU A 340 -8.42 -2.07 -8.40
C LEU A 340 -7.26 -1.67 -7.48
N TRP A 341 -6.95 -0.37 -7.39
CA TRP A 341 -5.87 0.13 -6.55
C TRP A 341 -6.15 -0.07 -5.05
N LEU A 342 -7.41 0.02 -4.63
CA LEU A 342 -7.82 -0.31 -3.27
C LEU A 342 -7.58 -1.79 -2.95
N ARG A 343 -7.86 -2.69 -3.90
CA ARG A 343 -7.55 -4.13 -3.76
C ARG A 343 -6.05 -4.36 -3.64
N PHE A 344 -5.24 -3.69 -4.47
CA PHE A 344 -3.76 -3.72 -4.35
C PHE A 344 -3.27 -3.26 -2.98
N ALA A 345 -3.81 -2.16 -2.44
CA ALA A 345 -3.47 -1.70 -1.10
C ALA A 345 -3.88 -2.72 -0.02
N SER A 346 -5.03 -3.38 -0.19
CA SER A 346 -5.50 -4.41 0.73
C SER A 346 -4.62 -5.67 0.73
N PHE A 347 -3.90 -5.97 -0.37
CA PHE A 347 -2.91 -7.06 -0.38
C PHE A 347 -1.78 -6.81 0.63
N ASN A 348 -1.44 -5.54 0.91
CA ASN A 348 -0.44 -5.23 1.92
C ASN A 348 -0.80 -5.81 3.29
N GLN A 349 -2.05 -5.62 3.72
CA GLN A 349 -2.56 -6.11 5.02
C GLN A 349 -2.54 -7.65 5.11
N ILE A 350 -2.59 -8.35 3.97
CA ILE A 350 -2.47 -9.81 3.92
C ILE A 350 -1.00 -10.22 3.94
N LEU A 351 -0.15 -9.55 3.16
CA LEU A 351 1.24 -9.93 2.95
C LEU A 351 2.15 -9.53 4.12
N ASP A 352 1.87 -8.41 4.79
CA ASP A 352 2.64 -7.90 5.93
C ASP A 352 3.03 -9.00 6.93
N PRO A 353 2.08 -9.76 7.53
CA PRO A 353 2.43 -10.84 8.46
C PRO A 353 3.34 -11.92 7.86
N TRP A 354 3.11 -12.31 6.60
CA TRP A 354 3.91 -13.33 5.93
C TRP A 354 5.33 -12.85 5.64
N VAL A 355 5.50 -11.58 5.31
CA VAL A 355 6.83 -10.98 5.10
C VAL A 355 7.66 -11.06 6.39
N TYR A 356 7.05 -10.92 7.57
CA TYR A 356 7.77 -11.05 8.84
C TYR A 356 7.92 -12.50 9.33
N ILE A 357 6.94 -13.37 9.08
CA ILE A 357 6.94 -14.76 9.57
C ILE A 357 7.75 -15.68 8.68
N LEU A 358 7.48 -15.68 7.36
CA LEU A 358 8.11 -16.62 6.42
C LEU A 358 9.59 -16.34 6.27
N PHE A 359 9.97 -15.06 6.24
CA PHE A 359 11.36 -14.67 6.05
C PHE A 359 12.20 -14.74 7.32
N ARG A 360 11.64 -15.24 8.43
CA ARG A 360 12.43 -15.62 9.61
C ARG A 360 13.20 -16.89 9.29
N ARG A 361 14.53 -16.88 9.45
CA ARG A 361 15.42 -17.99 9.07
C ARG A 361 15.04 -19.34 9.69
N ALA A 362 14.47 -19.33 10.90
CA ALA A 362 13.96 -20.55 11.54
C ALA A 362 12.85 -21.23 10.73
N VAL A 363 12.04 -20.43 10.02
CA VAL A 363 10.96 -20.89 9.15
C VAL A 363 11.53 -21.27 7.78
N LEU A 364 12.36 -20.42 7.16
CA LEU A 364 13.02 -20.73 5.87
C LEU A 364 13.86 -22.01 5.91
N LYS A 365 14.62 -22.26 6.99
CA LYS A 365 15.39 -23.51 7.14
C LYS A 365 14.50 -24.74 7.28
N ARG A 366 13.30 -24.60 7.84
CA ARG A 366 12.36 -25.69 8.04
C ARG A 366 11.57 -26.01 6.77
N ILE A 367 11.21 -24.98 6.00
CA ILE A 367 10.48 -25.11 4.73
C ILE A 367 11.42 -25.57 3.60
N TYR A 368 12.65 -25.06 3.56
CA TYR A 368 13.63 -25.40 2.53
C TYR A 368 14.91 -26.00 3.15
N PRO A 369 14.86 -27.25 3.68
CA PRO A 369 16.01 -27.90 4.27
C PRO A 369 17.10 -28.24 3.24
N ARG A 370 16.73 -28.42 1.97
CA ARG A 370 17.65 -28.73 0.86
C ARG A 370 18.23 -27.50 0.16
N PHE A 371 17.72 -26.30 0.45
CA PHE A 371 18.31 -25.10 -0.12
C PHE A 371 19.64 -24.89 0.60
N ASN A 372 20.74 -25.10 -0.12
CA ASN A 372 22.08 -24.90 0.43
C ASN A 372 22.25 -23.42 0.76
N TRP A 373 21.92 -23.04 2.01
CA TRP A 373 22.23 -21.76 2.64
C TRP A 373 23.75 -21.53 2.80
N SER A 374 24.56 -22.40 2.19
CA SER A 374 25.98 -22.21 1.92
C SER A 374 26.17 -20.98 1.01
N ARG A 375 27.12 -20.14 1.42
CA ARG A 375 27.46 -18.79 0.92
C ARG A 375 27.49 -18.57 -0.60
N ARG A 376 27.56 -19.62 -1.42
CA ARG A 376 27.71 -19.49 -2.87
C ARG A 376 26.45 -18.98 -3.57
N SER A 377 25.24 -19.37 -3.14
CA SER A 377 24.04 -19.14 -3.96
C SER A 377 23.43 -17.73 -3.85
N ILE A 378 23.47 -17.08 -2.67
CA ILE A 378 22.90 -15.73 -2.48
C ILE A 378 23.78 -14.65 -3.13
N MET A 379 25.10 -14.83 -3.10
CA MET A 379 26.03 -13.90 -3.75
C MET A 379 26.07 -14.09 -5.28
N THR A 380 25.78 -15.31 -5.79
CA THR A 380 25.55 -15.54 -7.22
C THR A 380 24.17 -15.10 -7.71
N MET A 381 23.23 -14.78 -6.81
CA MET A 381 21.90 -14.29 -7.19
C MET A 381 21.87 -12.77 -7.47
N TYR A 382 22.89 -12.02 -7.03
CA TYR A 382 23.06 -10.58 -7.30
C TYR A 382 24.52 -10.22 -7.71
N PRO A 383 25.06 -10.80 -8.81
CA PRO A 383 26.41 -10.46 -9.28
C PRO A 383 26.51 -8.97 -9.66
N SER A 384 25.44 -8.40 -10.22
CA SER A 384 25.36 -6.99 -10.60
C SER A 384 25.51 -6.03 -9.42
N PHE A 385 24.96 -6.35 -8.25
CA PHE A 385 25.04 -5.48 -7.07
C PHE A 385 26.45 -5.46 -6.47
N SER A 386 27.12 -6.62 -6.46
CA SER A 386 28.53 -6.73 -6.03
C SER A 386 29.46 -5.93 -6.93
N ASP A 387 29.27 -5.99 -8.25
CA ASP A 387 30.10 -5.23 -9.20
C ASP A 387 29.84 -3.72 -9.15
N THR A 388 28.59 -3.29 -8.98
CA THR A 388 28.27 -1.86 -8.79
C THR A 388 28.88 -1.32 -7.50
N LEU A 389 28.87 -2.08 -6.39
CA LEU A 389 29.50 -1.69 -5.13
C LEU A 389 31.04 -1.63 -5.22
N ARG A 390 31.63 -2.53 -6.00
CA ARG A 390 33.08 -2.57 -6.25
C ARG A 390 33.54 -1.41 -7.15
N ARG A 391 32.71 -0.94 -8.08
CA ARG A 391 32.96 0.26 -8.88
C ARG A 391 32.88 1.55 -8.05
N LEU A 392 31.89 1.65 -7.14
CA LEU A 392 31.71 2.82 -6.27
C LEU A 392 32.79 2.96 -5.19
N THR A 393 33.38 1.85 -4.72
CA THR A 393 34.52 1.92 -3.79
C THR A 393 35.83 2.22 -4.50
N ARG A 394 36.01 1.78 -5.76
CA ARG A 394 37.23 2.06 -6.52
C ARG A 394 37.34 3.52 -6.99
N SER A 395 36.22 4.23 -7.17
CA SER A 395 36.24 5.66 -7.52
C SER A 395 36.63 6.61 -6.37
N SER A 396 36.79 6.10 -5.14
CA SER A 396 37.19 6.91 -3.97
C SER A 396 38.66 6.76 -3.57
N LEU A 397 39.41 5.84 -4.19
CA LEU A 397 40.86 5.67 -3.97
C LEU A 397 41.59 5.83 -5.31
N GLY A 398 41.93 7.06 -5.65
CA GLY A 398 42.72 7.31 -6.85
C GLY A 398 43.07 8.78 -7.04
N SER A 399 43.98 9.29 -6.20
CA SER A 399 44.98 10.30 -6.60
C SER A 399 45.80 10.78 -5.40
N THR A 400 46.97 10.20 -5.17
CA THR A 400 48.12 10.90 -4.58
C THR A 400 49.40 10.12 -4.93
N PRO A 401 50.35 10.69 -5.69
CA PRO A 401 51.68 10.09 -5.87
C PRO A 401 52.54 10.35 -4.63
N GLU A 402 53.27 9.33 -4.17
CA GLU A 402 54.27 9.49 -3.10
C GLU A 402 55.52 10.22 -3.61
N PRO A 403 56.19 11.04 -2.78
CA PRO A 403 57.55 11.50 -3.02
C PRO A 403 58.56 10.50 -2.44
N ASN A 404 59.51 10.07 -3.27
CA ASN A 404 60.74 9.38 -2.86
C ASN A 404 61.69 10.36 -2.16
N GLU A 405 62.05 10.11 -0.90
CA GLU A 405 63.32 10.56 -0.34
C GLU A 405 63.66 9.79 0.95
N ALA A 406 64.81 9.10 0.95
CA ALA A 406 65.76 9.08 2.07
C ALA A 406 66.91 8.11 1.74
N ALA A 407 68.03 8.70 1.30
CA ALA A 407 69.35 8.12 1.51
C ALA A 407 69.79 8.40 2.97
N GLU A 408 70.42 7.43 3.64
CA GLU A 408 71.79 7.54 4.19
C GLU A 408 72.15 6.42 5.20
N ALA A 409 73.21 5.70 4.84
CA ALA A 409 74.44 5.41 5.59
C ALA A 409 74.49 4.58 6.90
N GLN A 410 75.56 3.76 6.95
CA GLN A 410 76.25 3.08 8.08
C GLN A 410 75.52 1.85 8.64
N LYS A 411 76.10 0.64 8.65
CA LYS A 411 77.49 0.20 8.91
C LYS A 411 77.71 -1.20 8.35
#